data_AF-A0A7H4MX09-F1
#
_entry.id   AF-A0A7H4MX09-F1
#
_cell.length_a   1.000
_cell.length_b   1.000
_cell.length_c   1.000
_cell.angle_alpha   90.00
_cell.angle_beta   90.00
_cell.angle_gamma   90.00
#
_symmetry.space_group_name_H-M   'P 1'
#
loop_
_entity.id
_entity.type
_entity.pdbx_description
1 polymer ?
#
loop_
_entity_poly.entity_id
_entity_poly.type
_entity_poly.pdbx_seq_one_letter_code
_entity_poly.pdbx_strand_id
1 'polypeptide(L)'
;MNNVAGNTPEVVDWFARARRLQKRQLHQLAQQGALAGQISALVHMLQCERGASNIWLCSGGRLYAAECRAGAALVDEQLTRFYAALEPARDAASSALCWRIACAVWYLTQLVALRKRVRGLEIAAEEATGQFSRIIRHLLNIVPQLNDSIDDPQIAGGWSRFTALCRERAGRTGARAGRAGLCPRTVQR
;
A
#
# COMPACT_ATOMS: atom_id res chain seq x y z
N MET A 1 -57.05 2.76 -28.23
CA MET A 1 -56.29 3.26 -27.07
C MET A 1 -54.96 2.52 -27.00
N ASN A 2 -53.94 3.01 -27.72
CA ASN A 2 -52.63 2.36 -27.83
C ASN A 2 -51.56 3.30 -27.24
N ASN A 3 -51.10 3.03 -26.01
CA ASN A 3 -50.04 3.83 -25.37
C ASN A 3 -48.94 2.96 -24.73
N VAL A 4 -48.74 1.74 -25.24
CA VAL A 4 -47.71 0.79 -24.74
C VAL A 4 -46.47 0.75 -25.65
N ALA A 5 -46.57 1.25 -26.88
CA ALA A 5 -45.47 1.18 -27.86
C ALA A 5 -44.40 2.28 -27.71
N GLY A 6 -44.62 3.30 -26.86
CA GLY A 6 -43.72 4.45 -26.72
C GLY A 6 -42.64 4.34 -25.64
N ASN A 7 -42.74 3.39 -24.70
CA ASN A 7 -41.90 3.35 -23.49
C ASN A 7 -40.78 2.29 -23.52
N THR A 8 -40.83 1.37 -24.49
CA THR A 8 -39.80 0.32 -24.70
C THR A 8 -38.39 0.85 -24.97
N PRO A 9 -38.16 1.90 -25.81
CA PRO A 9 -36.81 2.40 -26.05
C PRO A 9 -36.20 3.06 -24.81
N GLU A 10 -37.00 3.79 -24.00
CA GLU A 10 -36.52 4.41 -22.77
C GLU A 10 -36.10 3.37 -21.71
N VAL A 11 -36.88 2.29 -21.55
CA VAL A 11 -36.54 1.18 -20.66
C VAL A 11 -35.22 0.50 -21.08
N VAL A 12 -35.02 0.29 -22.39
CA VAL A 12 -33.76 -0.27 -22.92
C VAL A 12 -32.58 0.66 -22.65
N ASP A 13 -32.77 1.98 -22.77
CA ASP A 13 -31.74 2.98 -22.47
C ASP A 13 -31.35 3.02 -20.99
N TRP A 14 -32.32 2.89 -20.08
CA TRP A 14 -32.06 2.75 -18.64
C TRP A 14 -31.27 1.48 -18.33
N PHE A 15 -31.64 0.33 -18.90
CA PHE A 15 -30.86 -0.91 -18.74
C PHE A 15 -29.45 -0.80 -19.34
N ALA A 16 -29.31 -0.16 -20.51
CA ALA A 16 -28.01 0.07 -21.12
C ALA A 16 -27.15 1.01 -20.26
N ARG A 17 -27.74 2.02 -19.63
CA ARG A 17 -27.08 2.90 -18.66
C ARG A 17 -26.63 2.13 -17.42
N ALA A 18 -27.49 1.29 -16.85
CA ALA A 18 -27.15 0.45 -15.70
C ALA A 18 -25.94 -0.46 -16.00
N ARG A 19 -25.95 -1.16 -17.16
CA ARG A 19 -24.80 -1.98 -17.59
C ARG A 19 -23.51 -1.19 -17.78
N ARG A 20 -23.59 0.03 -18.34
CA ARG A 20 -22.42 0.92 -18.49
C ARG A 20 -21.85 1.35 -17.13
N LEU A 21 -22.71 1.66 -16.16
CA LEU A 21 -22.30 2.02 -14.80
C LEU A 21 -21.66 0.83 -14.08
N GLN A 22 -22.26 -0.36 -14.16
CA GLN A 22 -21.72 -1.58 -13.57
C GLN A 22 -20.33 -1.92 -14.14
N LYS A 23 -20.14 -1.81 -15.47
CA LYS A 23 -18.84 -2.05 -16.10
C LYS A 23 -17.79 -1.03 -15.63
N ARG A 24 -18.17 0.24 -15.46
CA ARG A 24 -17.27 1.27 -14.92
C ARG A 24 -16.85 0.99 -13.47
N GLN A 25 -17.79 0.57 -12.63
CA GLN A 25 -17.50 0.19 -11.23
C GLN A 25 -16.52 -0.99 -11.16
N LEU A 26 -16.70 -2.03 -11.99
CA LEU A 26 -15.75 -3.16 -12.05
C LEU A 26 -14.34 -2.73 -12.47
N HIS A 27 -14.22 -1.80 -13.42
CA HIS A 27 -12.90 -1.25 -13.80
C HIS A 27 -12.26 -0.45 -12.66
N GLN A 28 -13.04 0.38 -11.95
CA GLN A 28 -12.55 1.13 -10.80
C GLN A 28 -12.09 0.20 -9.67
N LEU A 29 -12.84 -0.87 -9.40
CA LEU A 29 -12.48 -1.90 -8.42
C LEU A 29 -11.17 -2.61 -8.76
N ALA A 30 -10.97 -2.96 -10.02
CA ALA A 30 -9.71 -3.57 -10.47
C ALA A 30 -8.52 -2.60 -10.27
N GLN A 31 -8.70 -1.32 -10.55
CA GLN A 31 -7.68 -0.28 -10.35
C GLN A 31 -7.38 -0.06 -8.86
N GLN A 32 -8.41 0.05 -8.01
CA GLN A 32 -8.26 0.19 -6.56
C GLN A 32 -7.59 -1.03 -5.94
N GLY A 33 -7.97 -2.24 -6.36
CA GLY A 33 -7.34 -3.49 -5.95
C GLY A 33 -5.87 -3.58 -6.35
N ALA A 34 -5.53 -3.16 -7.58
CA ALA A 34 -4.15 -3.09 -8.04
C ALA A 34 -3.32 -2.09 -7.21
N LEU A 35 -3.84 -0.89 -6.95
CA LEU A 35 -3.16 0.11 -6.13
C LEU A 35 -2.95 -0.38 -4.69
N ALA A 36 -3.96 -0.99 -4.08
CA ALA A 36 -3.82 -1.55 -2.75
C ALA A 36 -2.82 -2.73 -2.69
N GLY A 37 -2.76 -3.55 -3.74
CA GLY A 37 -1.72 -4.56 -3.91
C GLY A 37 -0.32 -3.95 -3.95
N GLN A 38 -0.12 -2.88 -4.74
CA GLN A 38 1.17 -2.16 -4.80
C GLN A 38 1.53 -1.50 -3.47
N ILE A 39 0.57 -0.90 -2.77
CA ILE A 39 0.78 -0.36 -1.41
C ILE A 39 1.24 -1.46 -0.48
N SER A 40 0.62 -2.64 -0.52
CA SER A 40 1.02 -3.76 0.34
C SER A 40 2.43 -4.25 0.02
N ALA A 41 2.81 -4.32 -1.25
CA ALA A 41 4.16 -4.71 -1.68
C ALA A 41 5.21 -3.68 -1.22
N LEU A 42 4.94 -2.39 -1.41
CA LEU A 42 5.83 -1.31 -0.96
C LEU A 42 5.99 -1.30 0.57
N VAL A 43 4.89 -1.45 1.31
CA VAL A 43 4.92 -1.54 2.77
C VAL A 43 5.75 -2.74 3.22
N HIS A 44 5.60 -3.89 2.56
CA HIS A 44 6.40 -5.07 2.87
C HIS A 44 7.90 -4.78 2.70
N MET A 45 8.30 -4.17 1.58
CA MET A 45 9.70 -3.86 1.35
C MET A 45 10.25 -2.82 2.34
N LEU A 46 9.46 -1.81 2.70
CA LEU A 46 9.83 -0.85 3.74
C LEU A 46 9.99 -1.51 5.13
N GLN A 47 9.19 -2.53 5.44
CA GLN A 47 9.34 -3.31 6.68
C GLN A 47 10.64 -4.10 6.69
N CYS A 48 11.02 -4.71 5.56
CA CYS A 48 12.30 -5.39 5.39
C CYS A 48 13.47 -4.42 5.54
N GLU A 49 13.42 -3.26 4.87
CA GLU A 49 14.45 -2.23 4.96
C GLU A 49 14.60 -1.69 6.39
N ARG A 50 13.47 -1.45 7.08
CA ARG A 50 13.47 -1.08 8.51
C ARG A 50 14.15 -2.13 9.37
N GLY A 51 13.84 -3.41 9.16
CA GLY A 51 14.44 -4.52 9.91
C GLY A 51 15.95 -4.60 9.71
N ALA A 52 16.41 -4.52 8.46
CA ALA A 52 17.83 -4.50 8.12
C ALA A 52 18.55 -3.28 8.72
N SER A 53 17.94 -2.10 8.60
CA SER A 53 18.47 -0.85 9.16
C SER A 53 18.61 -0.93 10.69
N ASN A 54 17.67 -1.58 11.37
CA ASN A 54 17.73 -1.76 12.81
C ASN A 54 18.92 -2.62 13.23
N ILE A 55 19.15 -3.76 12.54
CA ILE A 55 20.30 -4.63 12.81
C ILE A 55 21.63 -3.92 12.49
N TRP A 56 21.68 -3.17 11.38
CA TRP A 56 22.84 -2.35 11.02
C TRP A 56 23.19 -1.35 12.13
N LEU A 57 22.21 -0.59 12.63
CA LEU A 57 22.41 0.40 13.68
C LEU A 57 22.76 -0.24 15.03
N CYS A 58 22.01 -1.26 15.47
CA CYS A 58 22.26 -1.96 16.73
C CYS A 58 23.62 -2.69 16.74
N SER A 59 24.12 -3.14 15.59
CA SER A 59 25.44 -3.77 15.47
C SER A 59 26.60 -2.77 15.39
N GLY A 60 26.30 -1.46 15.32
CA GLY A 60 27.29 -0.41 15.11
C GLY A 60 27.93 -0.47 13.72
N GLY A 61 27.16 -0.84 12.69
CA GLY A 61 27.63 -0.92 11.32
C GLY A 61 28.43 -2.17 10.97
N ARG A 62 28.25 -3.27 11.70
CA ARG A 62 29.01 -4.53 11.48
C ARG A 62 28.24 -5.56 10.67
N LEU A 63 26.92 -5.58 10.79
CA LEU A 63 26.05 -6.60 10.21
C LEU A 63 24.99 -5.96 9.32
N TYR A 64 24.49 -6.70 8.32
CA TYR A 64 23.33 -6.31 7.49
C TYR A 64 23.56 -5.16 6.49
N ALA A 65 24.81 -4.82 6.17
CA ALA A 65 25.13 -3.79 5.18
C ALA A 65 24.59 -4.13 3.77
N ALA A 66 24.71 -5.40 3.37
CA ALA A 66 24.26 -5.86 2.06
C ALA A 66 22.73 -5.87 1.97
N GLU A 67 22.07 -6.30 3.05
CA GLU A 67 20.63 -6.36 3.22
C GLU A 67 20.01 -4.97 3.22
N CYS A 68 20.67 -3.97 3.82
CA CYS A 68 20.24 -2.57 3.72
C CYS A 68 20.29 -2.06 2.28
N ARG A 69 21.34 -2.40 1.51
CA ARG A 69 21.45 -2.00 0.09
C ARG A 69 20.41 -2.72 -0.77
N ALA A 70 20.26 -4.02 -0.60
CA ALA A 70 19.27 -4.82 -1.33
C ALA A 70 17.83 -4.37 -0.99
N GLY A 71 17.55 -4.13 0.29
CA GLY A 71 16.26 -3.61 0.76
C GLY A 71 15.93 -2.26 0.15
N ALA A 72 16.88 -1.32 0.14
CA ALA A 72 16.69 -0.01 -0.48
C ALA A 72 16.39 -0.11 -1.99
N ALA A 73 17.14 -0.94 -2.72
CA ALA A 73 16.93 -1.14 -4.16
C ALA A 73 15.54 -1.74 -4.46
N LEU A 74 15.12 -2.73 -3.68
CA LEU A 74 13.78 -3.34 -3.82
C LEU A 74 12.66 -2.35 -3.46
N VAL A 75 12.86 -1.50 -2.45
CA VAL A 75 11.91 -0.42 -2.15
C VAL A 75 11.82 0.56 -3.33
N ASP A 76 12.94 0.93 -3.95
CA ASP A 76 12.95 1.86 -5.09
C ASP A 76 12.23 1.27 -6.32
N GLU A 77 12.36 -0.04 -6.53
CA GLU A 77 11.57 -0.76 -7.54
C GLU A 77 10.06 -0.70 -7.22
N GLN A 78 9.66 -0.97 -5.97
CA GLN A 78 8.26 -0.89 -5.58
C GLN A 78 7.72 0.54 -5.61
N LEU A 79 8.55 1.55 -5.36
CA LEU A 79 8.17 2.96 -5.50
C LEU A 79 7.81 3.29 -6.95
N THR A 80 8.62 2.82 -7.90
CA THR A 80 8.35 3.00 -9.34
C THR A 80 6.99 2.41 -9.71
N ARG A 81 6.69 1.19 -9.25
CA ARG A 81 5.39 0.53 -9.49
C ARG A 81 4.24 1.22 -8.77
N PHE A 82 4.46 1.71 -7.56
CA PHE A 82 3.47 2.48 -6.79
C PHE A 82 3.09 3.78 -7.50
N TYR A 83 4.06 4.57 -7.97
CA TYR A 83 3.77 5.80 -8.71
C TYR A 83 3.04 5.51 -10.03
N ALA A 84 3.42 4.45 -10.75
CA ALA A 84 2.69 4.03 -11.95
C ALA A 84 1.23 3.62 -11.64
N ALA A 85 0.98 3.00 -10.49
CA ALA A 85 -0.37 2.64 -10.05
C ALA A 85 -1.20 3.81 -9.52
N LEU A 86 -0.57 4.95 -9.19
CA LEU A 86 -1.28 6.17 -8.79
C LEU A 86 -1.86 6.93 -9.98
N GLU A 87 -1.26 6.83 -11.18
CA GLU A 87 -1.73 7.56 -12.37
C GLU A 87 -3.21 7.26 -12.69
N PRO A 88 -3.66 5.98 -12.79
CA PRO A 88 -5.07 5.70 -13.05
C PRO A 88 -6.00 6.12 -11.90
N ALA A 89 -5.48 6.16 -10.66
CA ALA A 89 -6.28 6.56 -9.50
C ALA A 89 -6.51 8.07 -9.45
N ARG A 90 -5.68 8.87 -10.12
CA ARG A 90 -5.71 10.34 -10.07
C ARG A 90 -7.00 10.93 -10.64
N ASP A 91 -7.51 10.34 -11.73
CA ASP A 91 -8.72 10.81 -12.41
C ASP A 91 -10.01 10.45 -11.64
N ALA A 92 -9.95 9.44 -10.78
CA ALA A 92 -11.08 8.94 -10.01
C ALA A 92 -11.00 9.26 -8.50
N ALA A 93 -9.95 9.98 -8.06
CA ALA A 93 -9.70 10.21 -6.65
C ALA A 93 -10.61 11.29 -6.04
N SER A 94 -11.18 10.98 -4.89
CA SER A 94 -11.86 11.98 -4.06
C SER A 94 -10.84 12.96 -3.44
N SER A 95 -11.30 14.14 -3.02
CA SER A 95 -10.46 15.12 -2.31
C SER A 95 -9.74 14.51 -1.10
N ALA A 96 -10.45 13.68 -0.33
CA ALA A 96 -9.87 12.97 0.81
C ALA A 96 -8.77 11.99 0.39
N LEU A 97 -8.95 11.24 -0.69
CA LEU A 97 -7.94 10.32 -1.23
C LEU A 97 -6.71 11.08 -1.73
N CYS A 98 -6.90 12.19 -2.44
CA CYS A 98 -5.81 13.06 -2.87
C CYS A 98 -4.96 13.56 -1.69
N TRP A 99 -5.60 13.98 -0.59
CA TRP A 99 -4.88 14.43 0.61
C TRP A 99 -4.06 13.31 1.25
N ARG A 100 -4.62 12.08 1.33
CA ARG A 100 -3.89 10.91 1.85
C ARG A 100 -2.69 10.54 0.99
N ILE A 101 -2.86 10.55 -0.33
CA ILE A 101 -1.78 10.28 -1.29
C ILE A 101 -0.69 11.36 -1.15
N ALA A 102 -1.07 12.64 -1.12
CA ALA A 102 -0.12 13.75 -0.97
C ALA A 102 0.70 13.62 0.31
N CYS A 103 0.07 13.32 1.45
CA CYS A 103 0.79 13.05 2.70
C CYS A 103 1.76 11.88 2.55
N ALA A 104 1.33 10.74 1.99
CA ALA A 104 2.20 9.58 1.85
C ALA A 104 3.41 9.86 0.94
N VAL A 105 3.17 10.49 -0.22
CA VAL A 105 4.24 10.88 -1.17
C VAL A 105 5.22 11.85 -0.51
N TRP A 106 4.75 12.81 0.29
CA TRP A 106 5.62 13.71 1.05
C TRP A 106 6.57 12.97 2.01
N TYR A 107 6.11 11.92 2.69
CA TYR A 107 6.99 11.15 3.56
C TYR A 107 7.95 10.23 2.79
N LEU A 108 7.59 9.80 1.58
CA LEU A 108 8.46 8.98 0.74
C LEU A 108 9.70 9.76 0.28
N THR A 109 9.62 11.07 0.07
CA THR A 109 10.79 11.89 -0.28
C THR A 109 11.86 11.92 0.81
N GLN A 110 11.47 11.68 2.07
CA GLN A 110 12.38 11.67 3.22
C GLN A 110 13.24 10.40 3.31
N LEU A 111 12.90 9.34 2.55
CA LEU A 111 13.64 8.07 2.56
C LEU A 111 15.11 8.24 2.21
N VAL A 112 15.43 9.11 1.25
CA VAL A 112 16.82 9.35 0.82
C VAL A 112 17.66 9.90 1.98
N ALA A 113 17.13 10.90 2.69
CA ALA A 113 17.80 11.51 3.84
C ALA A 113 17.91 10.51 5.01
N LEU A 114 16.85 9.75 5.29
CA LEU A 114 16.86 8.71 6.32
C LEU A 114 17.93 7.64 6.04
N ARG A 115 17.97 7.11 4.81
CA ARG A 115 18.98 6.12 4.38
C ARG A 115 20.40 6.64 4.53
N LYS A 116 20.65 7.92 4.24
CA LYS A 116 21.97 8.54 4.43
C LYS A 116 22.36 8.55 5.91
N ARG A 117 21.46 8.99 6.80
CA ARG A 117 21.69 8.99 8.26
C ARG A 117 21.92 7.58 8.80
N VAL A 118 21.14 6.59 8.33
CA VAL A 118 21.30 5.17 8.72
C VAL A 118 22.68 4.64 8.32
N ARG A 119 23.11 4.89 7.08
CA ARG A 119 24.45 4.45 6.61
C ARG A 119 25.59 5.13 7.38
N GLY A 120 25.43 6.41 7.70
CA GLY A 120 26.41 7.18 8.48
C GLY A 120 26.40 6.87 9.99
N LEU A 121 25.48 6.05 10.48
CA LEU A 121 25.24 5.83 11.91
C LEU A 121 24.92 7.14 12.67
N GLU A 122 24.31 8.11 11.97
CA GLU A 122 23.97 9.46 12.47
C GLU A 122 22.54 9.53 13.05
N ILE A 123 21.96 8.36 13.36
CA ILE A 123 20.59 8.24 13.87
C ILE A 123 20.51 7.03 14.80
N ALA A 124 19.76 7.18 15.89
CA ALA A 124 19.49 6.05 16.78
C ALA A 124 18.56 5.02 16.11
N ALA A 125 18.74 3.75 16.44
CA ALA A 125 17.92 2.64 15.93
C ALA A 125 16.41 2.85 16.14
N GLU A 126 16.04 3.39 17.30
CA GLU A 126 14.67 3.72 17.68
C GLU A 126 14.09 4.84 16.81
N GLU A 127 14.87 5.91 16.58
CA GLU A 127 14.44 7.03 15.75
C GLU A 127 14.26 6.59 14.28
N ALA A 128 15.21 5.82 13.73
CA ALA A 128 15.11 5.27 12.39
C ALA A 128 13.86 4.38 12.24
N THR A 129 13.63 3.49 13.20
CA THR A 129 12.44 2.64 13.27
C THR A 129 11.16 3.45 13.31
N GLY A 130 11.14 4.55 14.08
CA GLY A 130 10.02 5.48 14.16
C GLY A 130 9.71 6.15 12.81
N GLN A 131 10.74 6.62 12.10
CA GLN A 131 10.58 7.27 10.79
C GLN A 131 10.05 6.29 9.74
N PHE A 132 10.62 5.09 9.61
CA PHE A 132 10.08 4.06 8.72
C PHE A 132 8.62 3.71 9.06
N SER A 133 8.31 3.57 10.34
CA SER A 133 6.95 3.23 10.78
C SER A 133 5.94 4.34 10.50
N ARG A 134 6.37 5.62 10.54
CA ARG A 134 5.54 6.76 10.14
C ARG A 134 5.23 6.73 8.64
N ILE A 135 6.23 6.49 7.80
CA ILE A 135 6.05 6.33 6.35
C ILE A 135 5.04 5.21 6.05
N ILE A 136 5.27 4.03 6.63
CA ILE A 136 4.39 2.85 6.48
C ILE A 136 2.96 3.18 6.90
N ARG A 137 2.76 3.90 8.01
CA ARG A 137 1.43 4.28 8.49
C ARG A 137 0.69 5.17 7.49
N HIS A 138 1.36 6.14 6.89
CA HIS A 138 0.73 7.01 5.90
C HIS A 138 0.33 6.23 4.62
N LEU A 139 1.16 5.28 4.19
CA LEU A 139 0.80 4.38 3.08
C LEU A 139 -0.43 3.52 3.40
N LEU A 140 -0.46 2.92 4.60
CA LEU A 140 -1.60 2.08 5.01
C LEU A 140 -2.89 2.88 5.20
N ASN A 141 -2.81 4.17 5.52
CA ASN A 141 -3.98 5.04 5.64
C ASN A 141 -4.66 5.36 4.29
N ILE A 142 -4.02 5.06 3.16
CA ILE A 142 -4.65 5.17 1.83
C ILE A 142 -5.68 4.05 1.63
N VAL A 143 -5.40 2.84 2.15
CA VAL A 143 -6.21 1.64 1.91
C VAL A 143 -7.67 1.76 2.40
N PRO A 144 -7.95 2.28 3.61
CA PRO A 144 -9.33 2.54 4.03
C PRO A 144 -10.03 3.56 3.13
N GLN A 145 -9.32 4.62 2.72
CA GLN A 145 -9.91 5.67 1.89
C GLN A 145 -10.28 5.17 0.49
N LEU A 146 -9.54 4.19 -0.04
CA LEU A 146 -9.89 3.48 -1.28
C LEU A 146 -11.17 2.64 -1.10
N ASN A 147 -11.38 2.07 0.08
CA ASN A 147 -12.60 1.29 0.37
C ASN A 147 -13.85 2.18 0.43
N ASP A 148 -13.73 3.38 1.00
CA ASP A 148 -14.85 4.31 1.11
C ASP A 148 -15.36 4.81 -0.26
N SER A 149 -14.56 4.64 -1.32
CA SER A 149 -14.95 4.92 -2.71
C SER A 149 -15.61 3.73 -3.43
N ILE A 150 -15.82 2.59 -2.75
CA ILE A 150 -16.50 1.42 -3.33
C ILE A 150 -17.97 1.46 -2.91
N ASP A 151 -18.85 1.77 -3.85
CA ASP A 151 -20.31 1.83 -3.62
C ASP A 151 -20.98 0.45 -3.55
N ASP A 152 -20.25 -0.67 -3.68
CA ASP A 152 -20.79 -2.03 -3.64
C ASP A 152 -20.69 -2.66 -2.22
N PRO A 153 -21.81 -2.89 -1.52
CA PRO A 153 -21.83 -3.43 -0.15
C PRO A 153 -21.26 -4.84 -0.01
N GLN A 154 -21.31 -5.67 -1.06
CA GLN A 154 -20.80 -7.05 -1.01
C GLN A 154 -19.27 -7.06 -1.13
N ILE A 155 -18.71 -6.13 -1.91
CA ILE A 155 -17.27 -5.97 -2.09
C ILE A 155 -16.64 -5.22 -0.91
N ALA A 156 -17.33 -4.23 -0.34
CA ALA A 156 -16.92 -3.56 0.89
C ALA A 156 -16.79 -4.55 2.07
N GLY A 157 -17.65 -5.58 2.13
CA GLY A 157 -17.53 -6.67 3.10
C GLY A 157 -16.30 -7.56 2.89
N GLY A 158 -16.00 -7.91 1.64
CA GLY A 158 -14.79 -8.66 1.27
C GLY A 158 -13.50 -7.89 1.55
N TRP A 159 -13.48 -6.60 1.25
CA TRP A 159 -12.34 -5.73 1.51
C TRP A 159 -12.14 -5.43 2.99
N SER A 160 -13.22 -5.27 3.76
CA SER A 160 -13.14 -5.14 5.23
C SER A 160 -12.53 -6.40 5.86
N ARG A 161 -12.85 -7.59 5.34
CA ARG A 161 -12.25 -8.85 5.76
C ARG A 161 -10.78 -8.97 5.34
N PHE A 162 -10.42 -8.48 4.15
CA PHE A 162 -9.02 -8.39 3.70
C PHE A 162 -8.19 -7.42 4.56
N THR A 163 -8.69 -6.22 4.83
CA THR A 163 -8.00 -5.22 5.66
C THR A 163 -7.87 -5.66 7.12
N ALA A 164 -8.84 -6.42 7.65
CA ALA A 164 -8.73 -7.07 8.95
C ALA A 164 -7.62 -8.14 8.96
N LEU A 165 -7.54 -8.99 7.92
CA LEU A 165 -6.48 -10.00 7.76
C LEU A 165 -5.09 -9.37 7.62
N CYS A 166 -4.96 -8.27 6.87
CA CYS A 166 -3.72 -7.52 6.75
C CYS A 166 -3.27 -6.94 8.11
N ARG A 167 -4.20 -6.40 8.91
CA ARG A 167 -3.92 -5.94 10.28
C ARG A 167 -3.52 -7.08 11.21
N GLU A 168 -4.18 -8.22 11.13
CA GLU A 168 -3.86 -9.40 11.93
C GLU A 168 -2.47 -9.96 11.59
N ARG A 169 -2.10 -9.99 10.30
CA ARG A 169 -0.74 -10.35 9.85
C ARG A 169 0.30 -9.35 10.34
N ALA A 170 0.02 -8.05 10.29
CA ALA A 170 0.89 -7.02 10.84
C ALA A 170 1.06 -7.15 12.37
N GLY A 171 0.00 -7.53 13.09
CA GLY A 171 0.04 -7.83 14.53
C GLY A 171 0.85 -9.10 14.87
N ARG A 172 0.72 -10.17 14.07
CA ARG A 172 1.52 -11.40 14.24
C ARG A 172 3.01 -11.20 13.97
N THR A 173 3.39 -10.31 13.07
CA THR A 173 4.81 -9.90 12.90
C THR A 173 5.33 -9.07 14.07
N GLY A 174 4.48 -8.29 14.76
CA GLY A 174 4.84 -7.62 16.01
C GLY A 174 5.09 -8.60 17.16
N ALA A 175 4.28 -9.66 17.28
CA ALA A 175 4.45 -10.71 18.29
C ALA A 175 5.63 -11.67 18.00
N ARG A 176 5.96 -11.93 16.73
CA ARG A 176 7.15 -12.72 16.35
C ARG A 176 8.46 -11.93 16.40
N ALA A 177 8.45 -10.62 16.15
CA ALA A 177 9.65 -9.79 16.32
C ALA A 177 10.11 -9.70 17.80
N GLY A 178 9.20 -9.90 18.76
CA GLY A 178 9.55 -10.04 20.18
C GLY A 178 10.10 -11.42 20.58
N ARG A 179 10.08 -12.44 19.70
CA ARG A 179 10.49 -13.82 20.03
C ARG A 179 11.38 -14.54 19.02
N ALA A 180 11.69 -13.96 17.86
CA ALA A 180 12.46 -14.64 16.81
C ALA A 180 13.65 -13.80 16.33
N GLY A 181 14.74 -13.84 17.09
CA GLY A 181 16.09 -13.51 16.64
C GLY A 181 16.72 -14.57 15.72
N LEU A 182 15.94 -15.25 14.87
CA LEU A 182 16.46 -16.19 13.88
C LEU A 182 15.64 -16.12 12.58
N CYS A 183 16.25 -15.55 11.54
CA CYS A 183 15.81 -15.72 10.16
C CYS A 183 16.44 -17.02 9.61
N PRO A 184 15.68 -17.91 8.94
CA PRO A 184 16.23 -19.17 8.42
C PRO A 184 17.09 -18.91 7.18
N ARG A 185 18.29 -19.51 7.19
CA ARG A 185 19.22 -19.61 6.06
C ARG A 185 18.53 -20.26 4.85
N THR A 186 18.54 -19.59 3.70
CA THR A 186 18.37 -20.26 2.41
C THR A 186 19.69 -20.94 2.03
N VAL A 187 19.60 -22.27 1.95
CA VAL A 187 20.61 -23.17 1.40
C VAL A 187 20.79 -22.84 -0.09
N GLN A 188 22.02 -22.55 -0.48
CA GLN A 188 22.46 -22.53 -1.87
C GLN A 188 23.25 -23.83 -2.10
N ARG A 189 22.74 -24.68 -3.00
CA ARG A 189 23.48 -25.74 -3.68
C ARG A 189 23.59 -25.33 -5.14
#